data_AF-A0A9D0L7P3-F1
#
_entry.id   AF-A0A9D0L7P3-F1
#
_cell.length_a   1.000
_cell.length_b   1.000
_cell.length_c   1.000
_cell.angle_alpha   90.00
_cell.angle_beta   90.00
_cell.angle_gamma   90.00
#
_symmetry.space_group_name_H-M   'P 1'
#
loop_
_entity.id
_entity.type
_entity.pdbx_description
1 polymer ?
#
loop_
_entity_poly.entity_id
_entity_poly.type
_entity_poly.pdbx_seq_one_letter_code
_entity_poly.pdbx_strand_id
1 'polypeptide(L)'
;YNSATIIDKHHKLQPSYDKMELLLFGEAVPLANELPWLRRMFQRSGGLIPGNSIRALSVSRDDGPALRIAVMNCYEDTLPGLGRRLFGQVQPNLLVNITNDAWFVGTEEPTLHLRLAAMRSIELRRDTVRSVNLGVAGWIDASGRVRARSSSDAPSFAVVEPSLRSTPATVYARYGETPMLLFFVLSGVALGWRQQRRAA
;
A
#
# COMPACT_ATOMS: atom_id res chain seq x y z
N TYR A 1 12.10 1.39 -13.49
CA TYR A 1 10.99 1.52 -12.53
C TYR A 1 10.36 0.15 -12.32
N ASN A 2 9.65 -0.04 -11.21
CA ASN A 2 8.69 -1.14 -11.03
C ASN A 2 7.30 -0.52 -11.25
N SER A 3 6.62 -0.92 -12.32
CA SER A 3 5.50 -0.13 -12.85
C SER A 3 4.24 -0.98 -13.05
N ALA A 4 3.08 -0.37 -12.84
CA ALA A 4 1.77 -0.94 -13.13
C ALA A 4 1.00 -0.03 -14.09
N THR A 5 0.30 -0.61 -15.06
CA THR A 5 -0.50 0.14 -16.04
C THR A 5 -1.77 -0.62 -16.41
N ILE A 6 -2.67 0.07 -17.11
CA ILE A 6 -3.89 -0.49 -17.67
C ILE A 6 -3.78 -0.43 -19.20
N ILE A 7 -4.15 -1.53 -19.83
CA ILE A 7 -4.48 -1.58 -21.26
C ILE A 7 -5.99 -1.46 -21.36
N ASP A 8 -6.49 -0.43 -22.05
CA ASP A 8 -7.92 -0.22 -22.22
C ASP A 8 -8.55 -1.11 -23.32
N LYS A 9 -9.87 -1.01 -23.48
CA LYS A 9 -10.62 -1.76 -24.51
C LYS A 9 -10.23 -1.42 -25.96
N HIS A 10 -9.46 -0.36 -26.16
CA HIS A 10 -8.94 0.08 -27.44
C HIS A 10 -7.44 -0.25 -27.60
N HIS A 11 -6.91 -1.15 -26.75
CA HIS A 11 -5.51 -1.57 -26.72
C HIS A 11 -4.53 -0.42 -26.46
N LYS A 12 -4.97 0.67 -25.84
CA LYS A 12 -4.10 1.78 -25.47
C LYS A 12 -3.60 1.60 -24.05
N LEU A 13 -2.30 1.77 -23.89
CA LEU A 13 -1.65 1.83 -22.58
C LEU A 13 -1.90 3.19 -21.95
N GLN A 14 -2.39 3.18 -20.71
CA GLN A 14 -2.39 4.37 -19.89
C GLN A 14 -0.98 4.69 -19.40
N PRO A 15 -0.74 5.95 -19.00
CA PRO A 15 0.45 6.29 -18.24
C PRO A 15 0.57 5.42 -16.98
N SER A 16 1.69 4.74 -16.82
CA SER A 16 1.92 3.81 -15.71
C SER A 16 2.02 4.53 -14.35
N TYR A 17 1.60 3.83 -13.30
CA TYR A 17 2.02 4.08 -11.93
C TYR A 17 3.39 3.46 -11.71
N ASP A 18 4.36 4.26 -11.27
CA ASP A 18 5.69 3.77 -10.88
C ASP A 18 5.75 3.67 -9.36
N LYS A 19 6.21 2.52 -8.86
CA LYS A 19 6.36 2.22 -7.42
C LYS A 19 7.10 3.36 -6.72
N MET A 20 6.48 3.92 -5.69
CA MET A 20 6.96 5.10 -4.97
C MET A 20 7.97 4.72 -3.88
N GLU A 21 7.72 3.63 -3.16
CA GLU A 21 8.53 3.17 -2.04
C GLU A 21 9.29 1.90 -2.45
N LEU A 22 10.60 2.03 -2.63
CA LEU A 22 11.45 0.92 -3.07
C LEU A 22 11.90 0.06 -1.90
N LEU A 23 11.86 -1.27 -2.11
CA LEU A 23 12.36 -2.24 -1.14
C LEU A 23 13.87 -2.06 -0.97
N LEU A 24 14.29 -1.76 0.25
CA LEU A 24 15.71 -1.61 0.56
C LEU A 24 16.44 -2.94 0.37
N PHE A 25 17.64 -2.85 -0.20
CA PHE A 25 18.53 -3.95 -0.60
C PHE A 25 17.98 -4.91 -1.67
N GLY A 26 16.67 -4.89 -1.96
CA GLY A 26 16.07 -5.61 -3.08
C GLY A 26 15.99 -4.77 -4.36
N GLU A 27 15.50 -3.54 -4.24
CA GLU A 27 15.26 -2.62 -5.37
C GLU A 27 16.16 -1.38 -5.31
N ALA A 28 16.50 -0.91 -4.12
CA ALA A 28 17.42 0.22 -3.91
C ALA A 28 18.41 -0.07 -2.77
N VAL A 29 19.65 0.38 -2.91
CA VAL A 29 20.66 0.26 -1.84
C VAL A 29 20.87 1.63 -1.19
N PRO A 30 20.53 1.80 0.11
CA PRO A 30 20.79 3.03 0.84
C PRO A 30 22.26 3.42 0.77
N LEU A 31 22.53 4.73 0.65
CA LEU A 31 23.88 5.29 0.64
C LEU A 31 24.82 4.76 -0.45
N ALA A 32 24.28 4.14 -1.51
CA ALA A 32 25.08 3.55 -2.58
C ALA A 32 25.90 4.57 -3.38
N ASN A 33 25.49 5.84 -3.37
CA ASN A 33 26.20 6.93 -4.05
C ASN A 33 27.41 7.41 -3.21
N GLU A 34 27.25 7.46 -1.89
CA GLU A 34 28.24 7.87 -0.91
C GLU A 34 29.23 6.74 -0.60
N LEU A 35 28.77 5.49 -0.63
CA LEU A 35 29.52 4.28 -0.30
C LEU A 35 29.43 3.26 -1.44
N PRO A 36 30.23 3.40 -2.52
CA PRO A 36 30.14 2.54 -3.71
C PRO A 36 30.37 1.04 -3.47
N TRP A 37 30.96 0.67 -2.33
CA TRP A 37 31.13 -0.74 -1.96
C TRP A 37 29.79 -1.40 -1.59
N LEU A 38 28.82 -0.65 -1.06
CA LEU A 38 27.47 -1.16 -0.79
C LEU A 38 26.77 -1.58 -2.08
N ARG A 39 26.93 -0.77 -3.14
CA ARG A 39 26.43 -1.10 -4.48
C ARG A 39 27.02 -2.41 -4.99
N ARG A 40 28.35 -2.59 -4.88
CA ARG A 40 29.01 -3.85 -5.30
C ARG A 40 28.55 -5.07 -4.50
N MET A 41 28.26 -4.90 -3.21
CA MET A 41 27.88 -6.00 -2.32
C MET A 41 26.40 -6.42 -2.49
N PHE A 42 25.49 -5.45 -2.60
CA PHE A 42 24.05 -5.68 -2.50
C PHE A 42 23.28 -5.46 -3.81
N GLN A 43 23.78 -4.63 -4.73
CA GLN A 43 23.04 -4.23 -5.94
C GLN A 43 23.40 -5.14 -7.12
N ARG A 44 22.84 -6.36 -7.13
CA ARG A 44 23.04 -7.33 -8.23
C ARG A 44 22.22 -6.99 -9.48
N SER A 45 21.01 -6.46 -9.30
CA SER A 45 20.23 -5.84 -10.38
C SER A 45 20.61 -4.36 -10.42
N GLY A 46 20.61 -3.70 -11.58
CA GLY A 46 21.10 -2.31 -11.77
C GLY A 46 20.45 -1.20 -10.91
N GLY A 47 19.59 -1.55 -9.94
CA GLY A 47 18.80 -0.65 -9.11
C GLY A 47 17.54 -0.20 -9.81
N LEU A 48 16.52 0.10 -9.02
CA LEU A 48 15.32 0.77 -9.49
C LEU A 48 15.34 2.24 -9.06
N ILE A 49 14.57 3.03 -9.78
CA ILE A 49 14.33 4.45 -9.49
C ILE A 49 12.92 4.53 -8.92
N PRO A 50 12.69 5.26 -7.81
CA PRO A 50 11.35 5.44 -7.26
C PRO A 50 10.51 6.31 -8.21
N GLY A 51 9.20 6.07 -8.22
CA GLY A 51 8.23 6.94 -8.88
C GLY A 51 8.31 8.37 -8.33
N ASN A 52 8.11 9.34 -9.21
CA ASN A 52 8.20 10.77 -8.86
C ASN A 52 6.82 11.44 -8.70
N SER A 53 5.74 10.73 -9.07
CA SER A 53 4.39 11.27 -9.06
C SER A 53 3.37 10.17 -8.77
N ILE A 54 2.43 10.49 -7.89
CA ILE A 54 1.29 9.63 -7.61
C ILE A 54 0.24 9.87 -8.68
N ARG A 55 -0.34 8.78 -9.19
CA ARG A 55 -1.45 8.82 -10.12
C ARG A 55 -2.41 7.67 -9.87
N ALA A 56 -3.68 7.90 -10.17
CA ALA A 56 -4.65 6.81 -10.27
C ALA A 56 -4.60 6.21 -11.67
N LEU A 57 -4.73 4.90 -11.76
CA LEU A 57 -5.10 4.23 -13.00
C LEU A 57 -6.62 4.30 -13.12
N SER A 58 -7.13 4.83 -14.23
CA SER A 58 -8.55 5.19 -14.34
C SER A 58 -9.25 4.43 -15.44
N VAL A 59 -10.41 3.85 -15.19
CA VAL A 59 -11.19 3.13 -16.21
C VAL A 59 -12.60 3.68 -16.25
N SER A 60 -12.98 4.24 -17.39
CA SER A 60 -14.37 4.65 -17.64
C SER A 60 -15.27 3.42 -17.65
N ARG A 61 -16.45 3.55 -17.06
CA ARG A 61 -17.46 2.50 -17.01
C ARG A 61 -18.74 3.02 -17.62
N ASP A 62 -19.40 2.17 -18.39
CA ASP A 62 -20.69 2.51 -19.00
C ASP A 62 -21.78 2.61 -17.92
N ASP A 63 -21.70 1.73 -16.90
CA ASP A 63 -22.59 1.73 -15.73
C ASP A 63 -21.84 2.07 -14.43
N GLY A 64 -22.19 3.21 -13.84
CA GLY A 64 -21.70 3.65 -12.52
C GLY A 64 -20.44 4.53 -12.55
N PRO A 65 -19.81 4.77 -11.38
CA PRO A 65 -18.65 5.66 -11.31
C PRO A 65 -17.43 5.04 -11.99
N ALA A 66 -16.63 5.87 -12.65
CA ALA A 66 -15.33 5.48 -13.18
C ALA A 66 -14.46 4.87 -12.08
N LEU A 67 -13.71 3.82 -12.42
CA LEU A 67 -12.68 3.27 -11.54
C LEU A 67 -11.57 4.30 -11.40
N ARG A 68 -11.19 4.58 -10.16
CA ARG A 68 -9.99 5.35 -9.80
C ARG A 68 -9.18 4.47 -8.87
N ILE A 69 -8.21 3.79 -9.46
CA ILE A 69 -7.42 2.76 -8.80
C ILE A 69 -6.17 3.41 -8.24
N ALA A 70 -5.98 3.31 -6.93
CA ALA A 70 -4.67 3.52 -6.33
C ALA A 70 -3.95 2.17 -6.28
N VAL A 71 -2.82 2.11 -6.97
CA VAL A 71 -1.93 0.95 -6.93
C VAL A 71 -0.97 1.09 -5.77
N MET A 72 -0.79 0.00 -5.03
CA MET A 72 0.25 -0.16 -4.00
C MET A 72 1.01 -1.43 -4.35
N ASN A 73 2.14 -1.30 -5.05
CA ASN A 73 2.91 -2.44 -5.54
C ASN A 73 3.69 -3.11 -4.40
N CYS A 74 3.65 -4.44 -4.34
CA CYS A 74 4.39 -5.22 -3.34
C CYS A 74 4.07 -4.74 -1.91
N TYR A 75 5.08 -4.53 -1.07
CA TYR A 75 4.93 -4.10 0.32
C TYR A 75 4.38 -2.68 0.50
N GLU A 76 4.09 -1.92 -0.56
CA GLU A 76 3.55 -0.57 -0.45
C GLU A 76 2.22 -0.50 0.31
N ASP A 77 1.44 -1.58 0.30
CA ASP A 77 0.20 -1.65 1.07
C ASP A 77 0.43 -1.90 2.57
N THR A 78 1.65 -2.24 2.99
CA THR A 78 2.00 -2.24 4.41
C THR A 78 2.31 -0.84 4.93
N LEU A 79 2.41 0.17 4.06
CA LEU A 79 2.85 1.53 4.41
C LEU A 79 1.66 2.51 4.59
N PRO A 80 1.33 2.91 5.84
CA PRO A 80 0.18 3.80 6.11
C PRO A 80 0.32 5.16 5.43
N GLY A 81 1.51 5.74 5.51
CA GLY A 81 1.80 7.07 4.96
C GLY A 81 1.60 7.13 3.45
N LEU A 82 1.96 6.08 2.72
CA LEU A 82 1.73 6.00 1.28
C LEU A 82 0.25 5.90 0.97
N GLY A 83 -0.49 5.02 1.66
CA GLY A 83 -1.95 4.91 1.51
C GLY A 83 -2.65 6.26 1.70
N ARG A 84 -2.26 7.04 2.72
CA ARG A 84 -2.78 8.39 2.95
C ARG A 84 -2.44 9.37 1.82
N ARG A 85 -1.19 9.37 1.33
CA ARG A 85 -0.75 10.21 0.20
C ARG A 85 -1.54 9.89 -1.07
N LEU A 86 -1.71 8.61 -1.38
CA LEU A 86 -2.52 8.14 -2.51
C LEU A 86 -3.97 8.65 -2.37
N PHE A 87 -4.57 8.49 -1.19
CA PHE A 87 -5.94 8.96 -0.96
C PHE A 87 -6.09 10.48 -1.16
N GLY A 88 -5.19 11.27 -0.57
CA GLY A 88 -5.24 12.73 -0.65
C GLY A 88 -5.04 13.28 -2.05
N GLN A 89 -4.23 12.61 -2.89
CA GLN A 89 -3.89 13.11 -4.22
C GLN A 89 -4.84 12.62 -5.31
N VAL A 90 -5.33 11.37 -5.24
CA VAL A 90 -6.10 10.77 -6.34
C VAL A 90 -7.49 10.28 -5.95
N GLN A 91 -7.86 10.38 -4.66
CA GLN A 91 -9.19 10.02 -4.13
C GLN A 91 -9.72 8.71 -4.74
N PRO A 92 -8.97 7.60 -4.58
CA PRO A 92 -9.28 6.34 -5.23
C PRO A 92 -10.59 5.80 -4.69
N ASN A 93 -11.32 5.04 -5.51
CA ASN A 93 -12.49 4.27 -5.09
C ASN A 93 -12.21 2.76 -5.02
N LEU A 94 -11.02 2.34 -5.45
CA LEU A 94 -10.51 0.97 -5.35
C LEU A 94 -9.01 1.00 -5.05
N LEU A 95 -8.56 0.11 -4.17
CA LEU A 95 -7.15 -0.16 -3.94
C LEU A 95 -6.77 -1.45 -4.68
N VAL A 96 -5.63 -1.44 -5.35
CA VAL A 96 -5.10 -2.64 -6.00
C VAL A 96 -3.67 -2.85 -5.54
N ASN A 97 -3.36 -4.08 -5.17
CA ASN A 97 -2.00 -4.49 -4.86
C ASN A 97 -1.60 -5.60 -5.83
N ILE A 98 -0.45 -5.40 -6.47
CA ILE A 98 0.19 -6.36 -7.36
C ILE A 98 1.49 -6.74 -6.66
N THR A 99 1.60 -7.97 -6.19
CA THR A 99 2.76 -8.42 -5.40
C THR A 99 3.28 -9.79 -5.84
N ASN A 100 4.49 -10.10 -5.39
CA ASN A 100 5.13 -11.39 -5.51
C ASN A 100 5.77 -11.72 -4.16
N ASP A 101 5.09 -12.57 -3.39
CA ASP A 101 5.55 -12.98 -2.05
C ASP A 101 6.35 -14.30 -2.12
N ALA A 102 6.81 -14.71 -3.32
CA ALA A 102 7.58 -15.95 -3.54
C ALA A 102 8.84 -16.07 -2.66
N TRP A 103 9.42 -14.94 -2.25
CA TRP A 103 10.59 -14.87 -1.38
C TRP A 103 10.36 -15.48 0.00
N PHE A 104 9.09 -15.57 0.42
CA PHE A 104 8.68 -15.94 1.77
C PHE A 104 7.83 -17.21 1.81
N VAL A 105 7.84 -18.00 0.73
CA VAL A 105 7.16 -19.30 0.68
C VAL A 105 7.63 -20.19 1.83
N GLY A 106 6.66 -20.81 2.52
CA GLY A 106 6.92 -21.64 3.70
C GLY A 106 7.03 -20.86 5.02
N THR A 107 6.79 -19.54 5.01
CA THR A 107 6.74 -18.71 6.23
C THR A 107 5.35 -18.09 6.43
N GLU A 108 5.14 -17.44 7.58
CA GLU A 108 3.89 -16.73 7.90
C GLU A 108 3.79 -15.34 7.24
N GLU A 109 4.86 -14.85 6.62
CA GLU A 109 4.93 -13.49 6.07
C GLU A 109 3.78 -13.19 5.10
N PRO A 110 3.42 -14.04 4.11
CA PRO A 110 2.34 -13.71 3.17
C PRO A 110 0.99 -13.52 3.86
N THR A 111 0.75 -14.25 4.96
CA THR A 111 -0.45 -14.08 5.78
C THR A 111 -0.39 -12.78 6.59
N LEU A 112 0.77 -12.41 7.16
CA LEU A 112 0.94 -11.11 7.83
C LEU A 112 0.79 -9.94 6.86
N HIS A 113 1.37 -10.04 5.67
CA HIS A 113 1.28 -9.04 4.62
C HIS A 113 -0.20 -8.78 4.23
N LEU A 114 -1.00 -9.84 4.03
CA LEU A 114 -2.45 -9.71 3.82
C LEU A 114 -3.15 -8.94 4.96
N ARG A 115 -2.80 -9.23 6.22
CA ARG A 115 -3.39 -8.55 7.38
C ARG A 115 -3.02 -7.07 7.43
N LEU A 116 -1.78 -6.73 7.08
CA LEU A 116 -1.34 -5.33 6.98
C LEU A 116 -2.06 -4.60 5.84
N ALA A 117 -2.26 -5.26 4.70
CA ALA A 117 -3.06 -4.72 3.60
C ALA A 117 -4.51 -4.44 4.02
N ALA A 118 -5.10 -5.31 4.84
CA ALA A 118 -6.45 -5.10 5.37
C ALA A 118 -6.57 -3.83 6.22
N MET A 119 -5.50 -3.41 6.89
CA MET A 119 -5.47 -2.13 7.61
C MET A 119 -5.63 -0.95 6.65
N ARG A 120 -5.05 -0.99 5.43
CA ARG A 120 -5.28 0.06 4.42
C ARG A 120 -6.73 0.13 3.98
N SER A 121 -7.39 -1.01 3.82
CA SER A 121 -8.81 -1.07 3.46
C SER A 121 -9.68 -0.40 4.53
N ILE A 122 -9.38 -0.64 5.81
CA ILE A 122 -10.06 -0.02 6.97
C ILE A 122 -9.79 1.49 6.99
N GLU A 123 -8.51 1.86 6.97
CA GLU A 123 -8.03 3.23 7.12
C GLU A 123 -8.56 4.15 6.03
N LEU A 124 -8.62 3.68 4.79
CA LEU A 124 -9.05 4.48 3.64
C LEU A 124 -10.54 4.28 3.30
N ARG A 125 -11.20 3.34 3.98
CA ARG A 125 -12.57 2.90 3.70
C ARG A 125 -12.78 2.54 2.23
N ARG A 126 -11.84 1.76 1.67
CA ARG A 126 -11.86 1.28 0.29
C ARG A 126 -11.65 -0.22 0.25
N ASP A 127 -12.28 -0.88 -0.71
CA ASP A 127 -11.98 -2.27 -0.98
C ASP A 127 -10.58 -2.38 -1.58
N THR A 128 -9.92 -3.52 -1.32
CA THR A 128 -8.59 -3.84 -1.83
C THR A 128 -8.62 -5.17 -2.55
N VAL A 129 -8.15 -5.19 -3.80
CA VAL A 129 -7.95 -6.41 -4.58
C VAL A 129 -6.46 -6.68 -4.68
N ARG A 130 -6.04 -7.87 -4.23
CA ARG A 130 -4.66 -8.35 -4.26
C ARG A 130 -4.50 -9.40 -5.36
N SER A 131 -3.66 -9.10 -6.34
CA SER A 131 -3.18 -10.05 -7.34
C SER A 131 -1.74 -10.43 -7.01
N VAL A 132 -1.51 -11.71 -6.78
CA VAL A 132 -0.26 -12.20 -6.20
C VAL A 132 0.26 -13.38 -7.02
N ASN A 133 1.55 -13.35 -7.37
CA ASN A 133 2.17 -14.43 -8.14
C ASN A 133 2.29 -15.74 -7.34
N LEU A 134 2.99 -15.69 -6.19
CA LEU A 134 3.03 -16.74 -5.18
C LEU A 134 2.82 -16.07 -3.82
N GLY A 135 1.93 -16.62 -2.99
CA GLY A 135 1.44 -15.98 -1.77
C GLY A 135 -0.08 -15.79 -1.79
N VAL A 136 -0.58 -14.84 -1.00
CA VAL A 136 -2.01 -14.75 -0.70
C VAL A 136 -2.72 -13.70 -1.55
N ALA A 137 -3.25 -14.14 -2.70
CA ALA A 137 -4.22 -13.37 -3.48
C ALA A 137 -5.58 -13.31 -2.80
N GLY A 138 -6.34 -12.22 -3.02
CA GLY A 138 -7.65 -12.07 -2.39
C GLY A 138 -8.32 -10.71 -2.57
N TRP A 139 -9.52 -10.59 -2.01
CA TRP A 139 -10.30 -9.36 -1.94
C TRP A 139 -10.62 -9.05 -0.48
N ILE A 140 -10.28 -7.83 -0.06
CA ILE A 140 -10.56 -7.29 1.27
C ILE A 140 -11.57 -6.17 1.11
N ASP A 141 -12.64 -6.18 1.91
CA ASP A 141 -13.59 -5.07 1.90
C ASP A 141 -13.13 -3.87 2.71
N ALA A 142 -13.82 -2.74 2.57
CA ALA A 142 -13.53 -1.51 3.31
C ALA A 142 -13.63 -1.62 4.85
N SER A 143 -14.06 -2.75 5.42
CA SER A 143 -14.02 -3.03 6.86
C SER A 143 -12.84 -3.91 7.27
N GLY A 144 -11.96 -4.26 6.33
CA GLY A 144 -10.82 -5.15 6.55
C GLY A 144 -11.18 -6.63 6.52
N ARG A 145 -12.42 -7.00 6.16
CA ARG A 145 -12.82 -8.40 6.07
C ARG A 145 -12.33 -8.98 4.76
N VAL A 146 -11.60 -10.08 4.84
CA VAL A 146 -11.19 -10.88 3.68
C VAL A 146 -12.43 -11.59 3.13
N ARG A 147 -12.90 -11.17 1.95
CA ARG A 147 -14.09 -11.69 1.26
C ARG A 147 -13.76 -12.85 0.32
N ALA A 148 -12.57 -12.82 -0.27
CA ALA A 148 -12.04 -13.92 -1.06
C ALA A 148 -10.54 -14.07 -0.75
N ARG A 149 -10.06 -15.31 -0.75
CA ARG A 149 -8.65 -15.66 -0.52
C ARG A 149 -8.31 -16.88 -1.38
N SER A 150 -7.14 -16.86 -2.01
CA SER A 150 -6.53 -18.06 -2.60
C SER A 150 -6.38 -19.17 -1.55
N SER A 151 -6.72 -20.41 -1.94
CA SER A 151 -6.74 -21.57 -1.06
C SER A 151 -5.47 -22.43 -1.12
N SER A 152 -4.62 -22.20 -2.12
CA SER A 152 -3.36 -22.94 -2.33
C SER A 152 -2.39 -22.11 -3.15
N ASP A 153 -1.12 -22.52 -3.18
CA ASP A 153 -0.06 -21.93 -4.02
C ASP A 153 -0.15 -22.37 -5.50
N ALA A 154 -1.16 -23.17 -5.87
CA ALA A 154 -1.39 -23.53 -7.25
C ALA A 154 -1.96 -22.35 -8.05
N PRO A 155 -1.66 -22.28 -9.38
CA PRO A 155 -2.27 -21.28 -10.26
C PRO A 155 -3.80 -21.30 -10.14
N SER A 156 -4.39 -20.15 -9.84
CA SER A 156 -5.82 -20.00 -9.64
C SER A 156 -6.27 -18.60 -10.05
N PHE A 157 -7.58 -18.44 -10.25
CA PHE A 157 -8.19 -17.14 -10.50
C PHE A 157 -9.43 -16.97 -9.62
N ALA A 158 -9.77 -15.71 -9.34
CA ALA A 158 -11.00 -15.35 -8.65
C ALA A 158 -11.64 -14.16 -9.36
N VAL A 159 -12.96 -14.21 -9.51
CA VAL A 159 -13.77 -13.08 -9.98
C VAL A 159 -14.43 -12.47 -8.75
N VAL A 160 -14.29 -11.17 -8.57
CA VAL A 160 -14.77 -10.43 -7.41
C VAL A 160 -15.44 -9.13 -7.82
N GLU A 161 -16.38 -8.67 -7.01
CA GLU A 161 -17.16 -7.45 -7.26
C GLU A 161 -16.92 -6.43 -6.13
N PRO A 162 -15.76 -5.75 -6.12
CA PRO A 162 -15.44 -4.80 -5.08
C PRO A 162 -16.38 -3.59 -5.12
N SER A 163 -16.76 -3.12 -3.94
CA SER A 163 -17.61 -1.94 -3.78
C SER A 163 -16.83 -0.65 -4.03
N LEU A 164 -17.18 0.06 -5.11
CA LEU A 164 -16.57 1.34 -5.49
C LEU A 164 -17.14 2.50 -4.67
N ARG A 165 -16.58 2.71 -3.48
CA ARG A 165 -17.10 3.71 -2.54
C ARG A 165 -16.67 5.13 -2.90
N SER A 166 -17.63 6.05 -2.79
CA SER A 166 -17.41 7.50 -2.80
C SER A 166 -17.75 8.10 -1.43
N THR A 167 -17.13 7.57 -0.37
CA THR A 167 -17.28 8.14 0.98
C THR A 167 -16.27 9.26 1.20
N PRO A 168 -16.58 10.22 2.11
CA PRO A 168 -15.61 11.18 2.60
C PRO A 168 -14.35 10.51 3.17
N ALA A 169 -13.27 11.29 3.28
CA ALA A 169 -12.05 10.86 3.95
C ALA A 169 -12.36 10.43 5.40
N THR A 170 -11.79 9.31 5.82
CA THR A 170 -11.83 8.91 7.23
C THR A 170 -11.02 9.91 8.08
N VAL A 171 -11.19 9.86 9.40
CA VAL A 171 -10.36 10.64 10.34
C VAL A 171 -8.87 10.34 10.11
N TYR A 172 -8.54 9.06 9.92
CA TYR A 172 -7.16 8.65 9.67
C TYR A 172 -6.64 9.15 8.30
N ALA A 173 -7.42 9.03 7.23
CA ALA A 173 -7.02 9.54 5.92
C ALA A 173 -6.80 11.07 5.93
N ARG A 174 -7.51 11.80 6.79
CA ARG A 174 -7.39 13.26 6.91
C ARG A 174 -6.24 13.72 7.81
N TYR A 175 -6.06 13.08 8.96
CA TYR A 175 -5.14 13.56 10.01
C TYR A 175 -3.94 12.64 10.26
N GLY A 176 -3.95 11.43 9.71
CA GLY A 176 -2.88 10.46 9.91
C GLY A 176 -2.66 10.14 11.38
N GLU A 177 -1.39 10.13 11.77
CA GLU A 177 -0.90 9.82 13.11
C GLU A 177 -1.03 11.01 14.08
N THR A 178 -1.38 12.20 13.58
CA THR A 178 -1.41 13.45 14.35
C THR A 178 -2.21 13.34 15.66
N PRO A 179 -3.44 12.76 15.68
CA PRO A 179 -4.19 12.65 16.93
C PRO A 179 -3.47 11.80 17.99
N MET A 180 -2.79 10.74 17.57
CA MET A 180 -2.05 9.84 18.46
C MET A 180 -0.76 10.50 18.97
N LEU A 181 -0.05 11.22 18.10
CA LEU A 181 1.13 11.99 18.48
C LEU A 181 0.78 13.08 19.51
N LEU A 182 -0.31 13.82 19.30
CA LEU A 182 -0.79 14.82 20.25
C LEU A 182 -1.13 14.17 21.60
N PHE A 183 -1.80 13.02 21.60
CA PHE A 183 -2.10 12.28 22.83
C PHE A 183 -0.83 11.90 23.61
N PHE A 184 0.20 11.38 22.93
CA PHE A 184 1.47 11.02 23.59
C PHE A 184 2.21 12.24 24.15
N VAL A 185 2.26 13.35 23.40
CA VAL A 185 2.89 14.60 23.85
C VAL A 185 2.18 15.14 25.09
N LEU A 186 0.85 15.25 25.06
CA LEU A 186 0.07 15.75 26.19
C LEU A 186 0.20 14.84 27.43
N SER A 187 0.21 13.53 27.22
CA SER A 187 0.42 12.55 28.30
C SER A 187 1.81 12.69 28.92
N GLY A 188 2.85 12.87 28.09
CA GLY A 188 4.23 13.09 28.57
C GLY A 188 4.38 14.37 29.38
N VAL A 189 3.80 15.48 28.89
CA VAL A 189 3.78 16.77 29.63
C VAL A 189 3.06 16.63 30.96
N ALA A 190 1.89 16.00 30.99
CA ALA A 190 1.12 15.80 32.21
C ALA A 190 1.86 14.93 33.24
N LEU A 191 2.54 13.87 32.80
CA LEU A 191 3.36 13.02 33.67
C LEU A 191 4.58 13.79 34.22
N GLY A 192 5.27 14.56 33.38
CA GLY A 192 6.39 15.41 33.80
C GLY A 192 5.97 16.46 34.84
N TRP A 193 4.83 17.13 34.61
CA TRP A 193 4.26 18.10 35.56
C TRP A 193 3.90 17.45 36.90
N ARG A 194 3.34 16.23 36.89
CA ARG A 194 3.02 15.49 38.12
C ARG A 194 4.27 15.09 38.89
N GLN A 195 5.36 14.72 38.21
CA GLN A 195 6.62 14.36 38.86
C GLN A 195 7.27 15.58 39.52
N GLN A 196 7.31 16.72 38.84
CA GLN A 196 7.84 17.97 39.42
C GLN A 196 7.07 18.39 40.68
N ARG A 197 5.75 18.27 40.68
CA ARG A 197 4.90 18.56 41.85
C ARG A 197 5.04 17.58 43.02
N ARG A 198 5.56 16.38 42.78
CA ARG A 198 5.85 15.40 43.85
C ARG A 198 7.25 15.57 44.43
N ALA A 199 8.15 16.22 43.69
CA ALA A 199 9.53 16.48 44.09
C ALA A 199 9.71 17.83 44.79
N ALA A 200 8.75 18.75 44.65
CA ALA A 200 8.63 20.01 45.37
C ALA A 200 7.74 19.83 46.62
#